data_AF-A0A972LN28-F1
#
_entry.id   AF-A0A972LN28-F1
#
_cell.length_a   1.000
_cell.length_b   1.000
_cell.length_c   1.000
_cell.angle_alpha   90.00
_cell.angle_beta   90.00
_cell.angle_gamma   90.00
#
_symmetry.space_group_name_H-M   'P 1'
#
loop_
_entity.id
_entity.type
_entity.pdbx_description
1 polymer ?
#
loop_
_entity_poly.entity_id
_entity_poly.type
_entity_poly.pdbx_seq_one_letter_code
_entity_poly.pdbx_strand_id
1 'polypeptide(L)'
;MEEIDKLNIAKEMLDAAIDEYLDHHRYFAAYNLAGVAEELLGKFVRLNGGKDALTQSVESVKMVNKAINGEEFTDKEWKKEISKLKNSIKHLDSVNDRHISTDIKDEVRWKINDAVKNFDALNLNTTQNIERYFERWREIMRHNKSLNQIGAKDAPPG
;
A
#
# COMPACT_ATOMS: atom_id res chain seq x y z
N MET A 1 1.76 -34.68 -1.52
CA MET A 1 2.13 -33.36 -0.98
C MET A 1 2.55 -32.52 -2.16
N GLU A 2 2.04 -31.31 -2.29
CA GLU A 2 2.30 -30.42 -3.42
C GLU A 2 3.34 -29.36 -3.03
N GLU A 3 4.25 -29.05 -3.93
CA GLU A 3 5.23 -27.99 -3.78
C GLU A 3 4.72 -26.74 -4.50
N ILE A 4 4.58 -25.62 -3.78
CA ILE A 4 4.00 -24.37 -4.30
C ILE A 4 5.06 -23.26 -4.24
N ASP A 5 5.32 -22.62 -5.37
CA ASP A 5 6.20 -21.46 -5.45
C ASP A 5 5.60 -20.28 -4.66
N LYS A 6 6.39 -19.73 -3.73
CA LYS A 6 6.02 -18.54 -2.94
C LYS A 6 5.75 -17.32 -3.81
N LEU A 7 6.33 -17.23 -4.99
CA LEU A 7 6.03 -16.15 -5.93
C LEU A 7 4.60 -16.27 -6.46
N ASN A 8 4.12 -17.48 -6.73
CA ASN A 8 2.74 -17.71 -7.16
C ASN A 8 1.75 -17.35 -6.05
N ILE A 9 2.07 -17.71 -4.80
CA ILE A 9 1.28 -17.30 -3.63
C ILE A 9 1.22 -15.77 -3.54
N ALA A 10 2.35 -15.08 -3.71
CA ALA A 10 2.38 -13.62 -3.63
C ALA A 10 1.53 -12.94 -4.70
N LYS A 11 1.53 -13.48 -5.93
CA LYS A 11 0.68 -13.01 -7.03
C LYS A 11 -0.80 -13.22 -6.74
N GLU A 12 -1.17 -14.42 -6.29
CA GLU A 12 -2.54 -14.76 -5.91
C GLU A 12 -3.06 -13.82 -4.80
N MET A 13 -2.24 -13.58 -3.77
CA MET A 13 -2.61 -12.65 -2.69
C MET A 13 -2.79 -11.21 -3.17
N LEU A 14 -1.98 -10.76 -4.14
CA LEU A 14 -2.12 -9.42 -4.72
C LEU A 14 -3.41 -9.30 -5.55
N ASP A 15 -3.67 -10.28 -6.41
CA ASP A 15 -4.87 -10.31 -7.24
C ASP A 15 -6.14 -10.35 -6.37
N ALA A 16 -6.15 -11.21 -5.34
CA ALA A 16 -7.26 -11.29 -4.39
C ALA A 16 -7.43 -9.98 -3.61
N ALA A 17 -6.34 -9.33 -3.18
CA ALA A 17 -6.43 -8.04 -2.50
C ALA A 17 -7.09 -6.96 -3.37
N ILE A 18 -6.80 -6.97 -4.67
CA ILE A 18 -7.39 -6.03 -5.64
C ILE A 18 -8.88 -6.31 -5.81
N ASP A 19 -9.30 -7.55 -5.96
CA ASP A 19 -10.74 -7.91 -6.08
C ASP A 19 -11.50 -7.54 -4.80
N GLU A 20 -10.92 -7.82 -3.63
CA GLU A 20 -11.53 -7.45 -2.35
C GLU A 20 -11.67 -5.93 -2.17
N TYR A 21 -10.75 -5.15 -2.74
CA TYR A 21 -10.78 -3.69 -2.70
C TYR A 21 -11.79 -3.10 -3.70
N LEU A 22 -11.71 -3.54 -4.96
CA LEU A 22 -12.47 -2.97 -6.07
C LEU A 22 -13.92 -3.44 -6.11
N ASP A 23 -14.15 -4.74 -5.94
CA ASP A 23 -15.43 -5.36 -6.24
C ASP A 23 -16.26 -5.61 -4.98
N HIS A 24 -15.61 -6.05 -3.91
CA HIS A 24 -16.30 -6.46 -2.69
C HIS A 24 -16.28 -5.41 -1.57
N HIS A 25 -15.39 -4.42 -1.68
CA HIS A 25 -15.16 -3.39 -0.65
C HIS A 25 -14.88 -3.97 0.74
N ARG A 26 -14.28 -5.16 0.82
CA ARG A 26 -13.87 -5.82 2.07
C ARG A 26 -12.47 -5.35 2.46
N TYR A 27 -12.38 -4.09 2.87
CA TYR A 27 -11.11 -3.39 3.03
C TYR A 27 -10.12 -4.06 4.00
N PHE A 28 -10.57 -4.58 5.15
CA PHE A 28 -9.67 -5.28 6.07
C PHE A 28 -9.13 -6.61 5.54
N ALA A 29 -9.92 -7.32 4.71
CA ALA A 29 -9.45 -8.52 4.01
C ALA A 29 -8.40 -8.14 2.95
N ALA A 30 -8.74 -7.15 2.11
CA ALA A 30 -7.84 -6.58 1.12
C ALA A 30 -6.51 -6.11 1.73
N TYR A 31 -6.54 -5.42 2.88
CA TYR A 31 -5.34 -4.96 3.58
C TYR A 31 -4.41 -6.12 3.97
N ASN A 32 -4.98 -7.18 4.54
CA ASN A 32 -4.19 -8.31 4.99
C ASN A 32 -3.59 -9.09 3.81
N LEU A 33 -4.37 -9.33 2.75
CA LEU A 33 -3.91 -9.97 1.52
C LEU A 33 -2.78 -9.16 0.86
N ALA A 34 -2.98 -7.84 0.70
CA ALA A 34 -1.97 -6.95 0.16
C ALA A 34 -0.70 -6.92 1.03
N GLY A 35 -0.85 -6.96 2.37
CA GLY A 35 0.28 -7.03 3.29
C GLY A 35 1.09 -8.32 3.19
N VAL A 36 0.46 -9.46 2.92
CA VAL A 36 1.16 -10.72 2.65
C VAL A 36 1.88 -10.67 1.31
N ALA A 37 1.21 -10.16 0.27
CA ALA A 37 1.80 -9.98 -1.05
C ALA A 37 3.02 -9.05 -1.01
N GLU A 38 2.90 -7.88 -0.36
CA GLU A 38 3.99 -6.91 -0.19
C GLU A 38 5.21 -7.54 0.48
N GLU A 39 5.00 -8.30 1.56
CA GLU A 39 6.10 -8.91 2.30
C GLU A 39 6.83 -9.99 1.48
N LEU A 40 6.09 -10.82 0.74
CA LEU A 40 6.68 -11.85 -0.12
C LEU A 40 7.40 -11.24 -1.32
N LEU A 41 6.74 -10.36 -2.07
CA LEU A 41 7.34 -9.68 -3.23
C LEU A 41 8.56 -8.86 -2.83
N GLY A 42 8.48 -8.14 -1.70
CA GLY A 42 9.61 -7.38 -1.17
C GLY A 42 10.81 -8.27 -0.80
N LYS A 43 10.57 -9.51 -0.31
CA LYS A 43 11.65 -10.49 -0.11
C LYS A 43 12.29 -10.90 -1.44
N PHE A 44 11.50 -11.19 -2.47
CA PHE A 44 12.02 -11.49 -3.80
C PHE A 44 12.83 -10.33 -4.38
N VAL A 45 12.36 -9.09 -4.25
CA VAL A 45 13.08 -7.88 -4.69
C VAL A 45 14.46 -7.81 -4.03
N ARG A 46 14.54 -8.01 -2.71
CA ARG A 46 15.81 -8.01 -1.98
C ARG A 46 16.73 -9.17 -2.37
N LEU A 47 16.19 -10.37 -2.59
CA LEU A 47 16.97 -11.51 -3.06
C LEU A 47 17.59 -11.27 -4.45
N ASN A 48 16.94 -10.44 -5.26
CA ASN A 48 17.46 -10.02 -6.57
C ASN A 48 18.34 -8.76 -6.50
N GLY A 49 18.80 -8.36 -5.31
CA GLY A 49 19.66 -7.19 -5.11
C GLY A 49 18.95 -5.84 -5.21
N GLY A 50 17.63 -5.84 -5.35
CA GLY A 50 16.81 -4.65 -5.39
C GLY A 50 16.43 -4.13 -4.00
N LYS A 51 15.66 -3.04 -4.00
CA LYS A 51 15.17 -2.39 -2.79
C LYS A 51 13.65 -2.40 -2.78
N ASP A 52 13.07 -3.01 -1.77
CA ASP A 52 11.62 -3.13 -1.64
C ASP A 52 10.93 -1.80 -1.23
N ALA A 53 9.63 -1.72 -1.49
CA ALA A 53 8.77 -0.58 -1.25
C ALA A 53 8.78 -0.13 0.22
N LEU A 54 8.74 -1.06 1.19
CA LEU A 54 8.79 -0.70 2.61
C LEU A 54 10.10 0.00 2.96
N THR A 55 11.23 -0.52 2.46
CA THR A 55 12.54 0.10 2.67
C THR A 55 12.61 1.49 2.03
N GLN A 56 12.08 1.66 0.81
CA GLN A 56 11.99 2.97 0.15
C GLN A 56 11.10 3.97 0.91
N SER A 57 9.97 3.52 1.47
CA SER A 57 9.07 4.35 2.26
C SER A 57 9.74 4.83 3.56
N VAL A 58 10.48 3.95 4.25
CA VAL A 58 11.24 4.31 5.46
C VAL A 58 12.25 5.43 5.15
N GLU A 59 12.99 5.31 4.05
CA GLU A 59 13.97 6.33 3.67
C GLU A 59 13.32 7.66 3.29
N SER A 60 12.21 7.61 2.56
CA SER A 60 11.47 8.82 2.18
C SER A 60 10.99 9.57 3.42
N VAL A 61 10.42 8.85 4.39
CA VAL A 61 9.96 9.44 5.66
C VAL A 61 11.13 9.97 6.48
N LYS A 62 12.26 9.26 6.53
CA LYS A 62 13.49 9.74 7.18
C LYS A 62 13.99 11.06 6.59
N MET A 63 14.04 11.16 5.26
CA MET A 63 14.47 12.38 4.58
C MET A 63 13.56 13.56 4.94
N VAL A 64 12.24 13.36 4.93
CA VAL A 64 11.26 14.39 5.30
C VAL A 64 11.39 14.77 6.79
N ASN A 65 11.48 13.79 7.69
CA ASN A 65 11.60 14.06 9.12
C ASN A 65 12.88 14.84 9.46
N LYS A 66 14.00 14.48 8.82
CA LYS A 66 15.27 15.19 8.98
C LYS A 66 15.16 16.64 8.50
N ALA A 67 14.41 16.90 7.42
CA ALA A 67 14.21 18.24 6.89
C ALA A 67 13.31 19.13 7.76
N ILE A 68 12.30 18.53 8.43
CA ILE A 68 11.29 19.29 9.20
C ILE A 68 11.65 19.37 10.68
N ASN A 69 12.00 18.24 11.30
CA ASN A 69 12.12 18.11 12.75
C ASN A 69 13.57 17.98 13.23
N GLY A 70 14.51 17.63 12.34
CA GLY A 70 15.92 17.43 12.69
C GLY A 70 16.20 16.20 13.55
N GLU A 71 15.19 15.38 13.84
CA GLU A 71 15.32 14.18 14.67
C GLU A 71 15.71 12.94 13.83
N GLU A 72 16.59 12.11 14.37
CA GLU A 72 17.00 10.84 13.76
C GLU A 72 16.39 9.66 14.52
N PHE A 73 15.33 9.08 13.96
CA PHE A 73 14.79 7.78 14.39
C PHE A 73 15.47 6.62 13.67
N THR A 74 15.53 5.48 14.33
CA THR A 74 16.05 4.23 13.75
C THR A 74 15.13 3.68 12.67
N ASP A 75 15.65 2.85 11.75
CA ASP A 75 14.82 2.15 10.76
C ASP A 75 13.74 1.28 11.42
N LYS A 76 14.05 0.72 12.58
CA LYS A 76 13.13 -0.13 13.33
C LYS A 76 11.91 0.66 13.81
N GLU A 77 12.12 1.87 14.30
CA GLU A 77 11.03 2.75 14.76
C GLU A 77 10.14 3.16 13.59
N TRP A 78 10.72 3.60 12.46
CA TRP A 78 9.94 3.93 11.27
C TRP A 78 9.16 2.75 10.71
N LYS A 79 9.77 1.57 10.65
CA LYS A 79 9.07 0.34 10.22
C LYS A 79 7.91 0.01 11.15
N LYS A 80 8.07 0.23 12.46
CA LYS A 80 7.00 0.04 13.44
C LYS A 80 5.85 1.01 13.21
N GLU A 81 6.14 2.30 12.99
CA GLU A 81 5.12 3.31 12.71
C GLU A 81 4.39 3.06 11.38
N ILE A 82 5.12 2.74 10.31
CA ILE A 82 4.52 2.38 9.01
C ILE A 82 3.66 1.12 9.11
N SER A 83 4.05 0.17 9.97
CA SER A 83 3.31 -1.08 10.19
C SER A 83 2.25 -0.99 11.30
N LYS A 84 2.02 0.20 11.87
CA LYS A 84 1.13 0.38 13.02
C LYS A 84 -0.28 -0.12 12.74
N LEU A 85 -0.83 0.23 11.57
CA LEU A 85 -2.17 -0.22 11.18
C LEU A 85 -2.28 -1.75 11.06
N LYS A 86 -1.27 -2.42 10.47
CA LYS A 86 -1.20 -3.89 10.42
C LYS A 86 -1.28 -4.49 11.82
N ASN A 87 -0.57 -3.90 12.78
CA ASN A 87 -0.55 -4.39 14.16
C ASN A 87 -1.89 -4.13 14.85
N SER A 88 -2.45 -2.92 14.72
CA SER A 88 -3.77 -2.58 15.29
C SER A 88 -4.89 -3.46 14.75
N ILE A 89 -4.85 -3.89 13.48
CA ILE A 89 -5.85 -4.81 12.91
C ILE A 89 -5.75 -6.22 13.50
N LYS A 90 -4.53 -6.67 13.83
CA LYS A 90 -4.26 -8.08 14.19
C LYS A 90 -4.30 -8.35 15.68
N HIS A 91 -4.02 -7.34 16.49
CA HIS A 91 -3.88 -7.47 17.93
C HIS A 91 -5.06 -6.78 18.63
N LEU A 92 -5.41 -7.31 19.80
CA LEU A 92 -6.35 -6.70 20.73
C LEU A 92 -5.64 -6.72 22.09
N ASP A 93 -4.68 -5.81 22.27
CA ASP A 93 -3.74 -5.87 23.38
C ASP A 93 -4.37 -5.40 24.71
N SER A 94 -5.47 -4.64 24.63
CA SER A 94 -6.22 -4.19 25.79
C SER A 94 -7.67 -3.85 25.46
N VAL A 95 -8.48 -3.61 26.48
CA VAL A 95 -9.86 -3.11 26.32
C VAL A 95 -9.90 -1.77 25.56
N ASN A 96 -8.85 -0.96 25.69
CA ASN A 96 -8.74 0.33 25.00
C ASN A 96 -8.37 0.19 23.51
N ASP A 97 -7.95 -0.99 23.07
CA ASP A 97 -7.58 -1.32 21.69
C ASP A 97 -8.74 -1.95 20.90
N ARG A 98 -9.96 -1.91 21.46
CA ARG A 98 -11.16 -2.49 20.86
C ARG A 98 -11.60 -1.81 19.56
N HIS A 99 -11.18 -0.57 19.34
CA HIS A 99 -11.61 0.25 18.21
C HIS A 99 -10.41 0.82 17.49
N ILE A 100 -10.50 0.87 16.16
CA ILE A 100 -9.51 1.52 15.29
C ILE A 100 -10.21 2.67 14.57
N SER A 101 -9.57 3.83 14.55
CA SER A 101 -9.99 4.99 13.76
C SER A 101 -8.98 5.20 12.63
N THR A 102 -9.41 5.01 11.39
CA THR A 102 -8.55 5.13 10.21
C THR A 102 -9.40 5.26 8.93
N ASP A 103 -8.86 5.91 7.90
CA ASP A 103 -9.40 5.81 6.55
C ASP A 103 -8.93 4.50 5.91
N ILE A 104 -9.62 3.41 6.25
CA ILE A 104 -9.21 2.07 5.83
C ILE A 104 -9.17 1.92 4.31
N LYS A 105 -9.98 2.69 3.57
CA LYS A 105 -10.00 2.62 2.11
C LYS A 105 -8.72 3.22 1.52
N ASP A 106 -8.25 4.35 2.07
CA ASP A 106 -6.99 4.96 1.64
C ASP A 106 -5.79 4.09 2.03
N GLU A 107 -5.80 3.54 3.24
CA GLU A 107 -4.74 2.67 3.75
C GLU A 107 -4.58 1.38 2.94
N VAL A 108 -5.69 0.74 2.56
CA VAL A 108 -5.65 -0.43 1.66
C VAL A 108 -5.10 -0.02 0.30
N ARG A 109 -5.49 1.13 -0.23
CA ARG A 109 -4.97 1.63 -1.51
C ARG A 109 -3.45 1.77 -1.45
N TRP A 110 -2.91 2.38 -0.41
CA TRP A 110 -1.47 2.49 -0.21
C TRP A 110 -0.79 1.13 -0.08
N LYS A 111 -1.41 0.20 0.66
CA LYS A 111 -0.85 -1.14 0.84
C LYS A 111 -0.80 -1.95 -0.47
N ILE A 112 -1.85 -1.88 -1.29
CA ILE A 112 -1.86 -2.49 -2.63
C ILE A 112 -0.78 -1.84 -3.50
N ASN A 113 -0.62 -0.51 -3.47
CA ASN A 113 0.41 0.19 -4.22
C ASN A 113 1.84 -0.22 -3.81
N ASP A 114 2.10 -0.44 -2.52
CA ASP A 114 3.39 -0.98 -2.07
C ASP A 114 3.67 -2.37 -2.64
N ALA A 115 2.66 -3.25 -2.65
CA ALA A 115 2.77 -4.58 -3.22
C ALA A 115 3.01 -4.52 -4.75
N VAL A 116 2.28 -3.68 -5.47
CA VAL A 116 2.44 -3.47 -6.92
C VAL A 116 3.83 -2.89 -7.24
N LYS A 117 4.36 -1.95 -6.48
CA LYS A 117 5.74 -1.45 -6.66
C LYS A 117 6.77 -2.57 -6.55
N ASN A 118 6.62 -3.47 -5.58
CA ASN A 118 7.50 -4.63 -5.45
C ASN A 118 7.31 -5.60 -6.62
N PHE A 119 6.09 -5.79 -7.09
CA PHE A 119 5.79 -6.60 -8.27
C PHE A 119 6.49 -6.04 -9.53
N ASP A 120 6.35 -4.74 -9.77
CA ASP A 120 6.94 -4.05 -10.93
C ASP A 120 8.47 -4.10 -10.88
N ALA A 121 9.07 -3.96 -9.69
CA ALA A 121 10.52 -4.06 -9.51
C ALA A 121 11.10 -5.44 -9.88
N LEU A 122 10.26 -6.49 -9.97
CA LEU A 122 10.64 -7.82 -10.40
C LEU A 122 10.49 -8.04 -11.92
N ASN A 123 10.02 -7.03 -12.68
CA ASN A 123 9.76 -7.10 -14.12
C ASN A 123 8.88 -8.29 -14.52
N LEU A 124 7.86 -8.58 -13.69
CA LEU A 124 6.90 -9.66 -13.94
C LEU A 124 5.84 -9.20 -14.94
N ASN A 125 5.27 -10.15 -15.69
CA ASN A 125 4.13 -9.87 -16.54
C ASN A 125 2.92 -9.45 -15.69
N THR A 126 2.36 -8.28 -15.99
CA THR A 126 1.20 -7.72 -15.31
C THR A 126 0.00 -8.66 -15.37
N THR A 127 -0.78 -8.72 -14.30
CA THR A 127 -2.04 -9.46 -14.24
C THR A 127 -3.20 -8.56 -14.64
N GLN A 128 -4.32 -9.14 -15.07
CA GLN A 128 -5.53 -8.39 -15.40
C GLN A 128 -6.02 -7.56 -14.21
N ASN A 129 -5.88 -8.06 -12.97
CA ASN A 129 -6.29 -7.32 -11.78
C ASN A 129 -5.39 -6.10 -11.52
N ILE A 130 -4.07 -6.22 -11.71
CA ILE A 130 -3.17 -5.05 -11.62
C ILE A 130 -3.53 -4.00 -12.68
N GLU A 131 -3.84 -4.41 -13.91
CA GLU A 131 -4.31 -3.48 -14.95
C GLU A 131 -5.61 -2.77 -14.55
N ARG A 132 -6.62 -3.52 -14.09
CA ARG A 132 -7.89 -2.98 -13.58
C ARG A 132 -7.65 -1.98 -12.44
N TYR A 133 -6.74 -2.28 -11.53
CA TYR A 133 -6.37 -1.39 -10.43
C TYR A 133 -5.81 -0.06 -10.94
N PHE A 134 -4.89 -0.08 -11.91
CA PHE A 134 -4.33 1.13 -12.50
C PHE A 134 -5.34 1.93 -13.33
N GLU A 135 -6.23 1.26 -14.06
CA GLU A 135 -7.34 1.92 -14.77
C GLU A 135 -8.25 2.67 -13.81
N ARG A 136 -8.65 2.00 -12.72
CA ARG A 136 -9.48 2.62 -11.69
C ARG A 136 -8.80 3.84 -11.09
N TRP A 137 -7.49 3.77 -10.84
CA TRP A 137 -6.74 4.90 -10.31
C TRP A 137 -6.69 6.07 -11.30
N ARG A 138 -6.45 5.79 -12.59
CA ARG A 138 -6.48 6.80 -13.65
C ARG A 138 -7.85 7.47 -13.79
N GLU A 139 -8.95 6.76 -13.58
CA GLU A 139 -10.30 7.34 -13.54
C GLU A 139 -10.48 8.32 -12.38
N ILE A 140 -10.08 7.91 -11.16
CA ILE A 140 -10.19 8.76 -9.96
C ILE A 140 -9.38 10.04 -10.15
N MET A 141 -8.16 9.93 -10.67
CA MET A 141 -7.30 11.10 -10.94
C MET A 141 -7.88 12.03 -12.02
N ARG A 142 -8.46 11.47 -13.09
CA ARG A 142 -9.17 12.26 -14.11
C ARG A 142 -10.37 12.99 -13.53
N HIS A 143 -11.14 12.32 -12.68
CA HIS A 143 -12.31 12.90 -12.02
C HIS A 143 -11.92 14.04 -11.07
N ASN A 144 -10.90 13.85 -10.24
CA ASN A 144 -10.39 14.89 -9.33
C ASN A 144 -9.85 16.11 -10.11
N LYS A 145 -9.19 15.90 -11.25
CA LYS A 145 -8.76 16.99 -12.13
C LYS A 145 -9.94 17.75 -12.73
N SER A 146 -11.02 17.05 -13.09
CA SER A 146 -12.24 17.70 -13.60
C SER A 146 -12.97 18.51 -12.52
N LEU A 147 -13.05 18.01 -11.28
CA LEU A 147 -13.65 18.75 -10.16
C LEU A 147 -12.87 20.02 -9.83
N ASN A 148 -11.53 19.96 -9.86
CA ASN A 148 -10.68 21.14 -9.67
C ASN A 148 -10.79 22.16 -10.82
N GLN A 149 -11.16 21.73 -12.03
CA GLN A 149 -11.43 22.64 -13.16
C GLN A 149 -12.84 23.28 -13.10
N ILE A 150 -13.80 22.63 -12.44
CA ILE A 150 -15.14 23.17 -12.22
C ILE A 150 -15.13 24.16 -11.04
N GLY A 151 -14.32 23.92 -10.00
CA GLY A 151 -14.15 24.82 -8.86
C GLY A 151 -13.32 26.10 -9.11
N ALA A 152 -12.66 26.21 -10.27
CA ALA A 152 -11.87 27.38 -10.65
C ALA A 152 -12.66 28.46 -11.41
N LYS A 153 -13.98 28.28 -11.64
CA LYS A 153 -14.83 29.25 -12.33
C LYS A 153 -15.49 30.30 -11.42
N ASP A 154 -15.41 30.13 -10.10
CA ASP A 154 -16.06 31.03 -9.12
C ASP A 154 -15.09 31.68 -8.11
N ALA A 155 -13.78 31.67 -8.39
CA ALA A 155 -12.84 32.53 -7.67
C ALA A 155 -12.76 33.88 -8.41
N PRO A 156 -13.11 35.03 -7.78
CA PRO A 156 -12.86 36.33 -8.39
C PRO A 156 -11.35 36.54 -8.52
N PRO A 157 -10.89 37.39 -9.46
CA PRO A 157 -9.47 37.63 -9.62
C PRO A 157 -8.93 38.33 -8.36
N GLY A 158 -7.95 37.72 -7.69
CA GLY A 158 -7.25 38.27 -6.53
C GLY A 158 -6.61 37.19 -5.68
#